data_AF-R0GYY5-F1
#
_entry.id   AF-R0GYY5-F1
#
_cell.length_a   1.000
_cell.length_b   1.000
_cell.length_c   1.000
_cell.angle_alpha   90.00
_cell.angle_beta   90.00
_cell.angle_gamma   90.00
#
_symmetry.space_group_name_H-M   'P 1'
#
loop_
_entity.id
_entity.type
_entity.pdbx_description
1 polymer ?
#
loop_
_entity_poly.entity_id
_entity_poly.type
_entity_poly.pdbx_seq_one_letter_code
_entity_poly.pdbx_strand_id
1 'polypeptide(L)'
;MELCSSSSSSSLLRICSSSAPEISFSSSISQFPSKTQLTASILTKPRFQNLRICASVTAETQGLPRDSPQRLLKELAQRKTATGPKKKVPPKRFILRPPLDDKKLAERFLNSPQLSLKSFPLLSSCLPSSKLNNADKTWIDEYLLEVKQALGYSLEPSESLGDDNPAKHFDTLLYLAFQHPSCDRARARHVKNGHSRLWFLGQYVLELALTEFFLQRYPRESPGPMRERAFALIGKRYLPKWIKAASLQNLIFPYDDMDKLIRKEREPPVKSVFWALFGAIYLCYGMPEVYRVLFEVFGMDPDADECQPRSRRQLEDVDYVSVEFEGKKLNWQDIATYKPPEDALFAHPRLFRACVPPGMHRFRGNIWDFDSKPKVMQTLGYPLQMNDRIKEITEARNIELGLGLQLCFLHPSKHKFEHPRFCFERLEYVGQKIQDIAMAERLLMKHLDAPGKWLQEKHRRLLMNKFCGRYLREKRLHNFIIYSEEVHDRYEHNRRLRNPATTAVQQAIHGLAYTIYGKPDVRRLMFEVFDFEQIQPKAI
;
A
#
# COMPACT_ATOMS: atom_id res chain seq x y z
N MET A 1 -62.16 19.84 14.42
CA MET A 1 -62.43 19.89 15.87
C MET A 1 -61.18 19.40 16.57
N GLU A 2 -60.48 20.13 17.45
CA GLU A 2 -60.41 21.58 17.75
C GLU A 2 -58.93 21.88 18.14
N LEU A 3 -58.32 22.95 17.61
CA LEU A 3 -57.98 24.21 18.32
C LEU A 3 -57.23 24.00 19.66
N CYS A 4 -55.97 24.38 19.84
CA CYS A 4 -55.32 25.72 19.74
C CYS A 4 -55.60 26.68 20.91
N SER A 5 -54.63 26.84 21.83
CA SER A 5 -54.16 28.12 22.41
C SER A 5 -53.11 27.86 23.51
N SER A 6 -52.07 28.65 23.85
CA SER A 6 -51.53 29.96 23.42
C SER A 6 -51.79 31.21 24.31
N SER A 7 -50.89 31.45 25.28
CA SER A 7 -50.51 32.76 25.86
C SER A 7 -49.18 32.57 26.66
N SER A 8 -48.16 33.44 26.74
CA SER A 8 -47.97 34.92 26.65
C SER A 8 -48.49 35.68 27.89
N SER A 9 -47.83 36.71 28.46
CA SER A 9 -46.51 37.36 28.27
C SER A 9 -45.90 37.64 29.69
N SER A 10 -45.05 38.60 30.09
CA SER A 10 -44.37 39.83 29.56
C SER A 10 -43.16 40.14 30.50
N SER A 11 -41.89 40.09 30.09
CA SER A 11 -41.08 41.12 29.41
C SER A 11 -40.72 42.42 30.19
N LEU A 12 -39.42 42.65 30.42
CA LEU A 12 -38.70 43.96 30.47
C LEU A 12 -37.22 43.64 30.14
N LEU A 13 -36.53 44.15 29.09
CA LEU A 13 -36.28 45.53 28.59
C LEU A 13 -35.45 46.36 29.60
N ARG A 14 -34.35 47.06 29.27
CA ARG A 14 -33.73 47.62 28.03
C ARG A 14 -32.19 47.38 28.05
N ILE A 15 -31.27 47.76 27.15
CA ILE A 15 -31.17 48.50 25.84
C ILE A 15 -29.91 47.88 25.14
N CYS A 16 -29.79 47.58 23.83
CA CYS A 16 -29.85 48.35 22.56
C CYS A 16 -28.59 49.14 22.14
N SER A 17 -27.89 48.65 21.10
CA SER A 17 -27.38 49.45 19.98
C SER A 17 -27.34 48.59 18.70
N SER A 18 -27.40 49.19 17.51
CA SER A 18 -27.84 48.49 16.29
C SER A 18 -27.08 48.88 15.03
N SER A 19 -26.64 47.89 14.23
CA SER A 19 -26.59 47.97 12.76
C SER A 19 -26.36 46.61 12.09
N ALA A 20 -26.87 46.47 10.88
CA ALA A 20 -26.64 45.39 9.91
C ALA A 20 -27.16 45.90 8.53
N PRO A 21 -26.87 45.24 7.39
CA PRO A 21 -25.99 44.09 7.17
C PRO A 21 -24.88 44.35 6.13
N GLU A 22 -23.85 43.49 6.09
CA GLU A 22 -23.12 43.21 4.84
C GLU A 22 -22.70 41.73 4.81
N ILE A 23 -22.97 41.04 3.69
CA ILE A 23 -22.65 39.62 3.51
C ILE A 23 -21.41 39.52 2.62
N SER A 24 -20.24 39.23 3.20
CA SER A 24 -19.00 39.02 2.46
C SER A 24 -18.45 37.60 2.64
N PHE A 25 -18.35 36.86 1.54
CA PHE A 25 -17.63 35.58 1.51
C PHE A 25 -16.12 35.85 1.53
N SER A 26 -15.43 35.43 2.60
CA SER A 26 -13.96 35.46 2.69
C SER A 26 -13.36 34.06 2.55
N SER A 27 -12.51 33.88 1.54
CA SER A 27 -11.82 32.64 1.22
C SER A 27 -10.42 32.58 1.86
N SER A 28 -10.33 31.97 3.04
CA SER A 28 -9.10 31.91 3.85
C SER A 28 -7.99 31.02 3.25
N ILE A 29 -7.34 31.50 2.19
CA ILE A 29 -6.08 30.94 1.68
C ILE A 29 -4.94 31.46 2.56
N SER A 30 -4.48 30.66 3.52
CA SER A 30 -3.31 30.99 4.34
C SER A 30 -2.02 30.88 3.54
N GLN A 31 -1.50 32.03 3.09
CA GLN A 31 -0.16 32.13 2.52
C GLN A 31 0.90 31.92 3.63
N PHE A 32 1.95 31.16 3.33
CA PHE A 32 3.09 30.96 4.26
C PHE A 32 4.02 32.19 4.24
N PRO A 33 4.26 32.87 5.39
CA PRO A 33 5.32 33.85 5.50
C PRO A 33 6.64 33.15 5.88
N SER A 34 7.56 33.02 4.92
CA SER A 34 8.87 32.41 5.15
C SER A 34 9.83 33.38 5.86
N LYS A 35 10.00 33.25 7.18
CA LYS A 35 11.06 33.94 7.96
C LYS A 35 11.35 33.22 9.30
N THR A 36 12.16 32.18 9.26
CA THR A 36 12.67 31.50 10.46
C THR A 36 14.10 31.94 10.75
N GLN A 37 14.32 32.65 11.85
CA GLN A 37 15.65 32.85 12.41
C GLN A 37 16.14 31.53 13.02
N LEU A 38 17.38 31.14 12.72
CA LEU A 38 17.99 29.91 13.22
C LEU A 38 18.92 30.21 14.40
N THR A 39 18.41 30.06 15.62
CA THR A 39 19.25 29.88 16.80
C THR A 39 19.85 28.47 16.74
N ALA A 40 21.18 28.38 16.77
CA ALA A 40 21.89 27.12 16.56
C ALA A 40 21.99 26.29 17.85
N SER A 41 21.38 25.10 17.85
CA SER A 41 21.68 24.04 18.82
C SER A 41 22.57 22.96 18.19
N ILE A 42 23.44 22.36 19.00
CA ILE A 42 24.58 21.55 18.55
C ILE A 42 24.09 20.19 18.01
N LEU A 43 24.54 19.82 16.81
CA LEU A 43 24.32 18.48 16.23
C LEU A 43 25.64 17.82 15.86
N THR A 44 25.88 16.61 16.37
CA THR A 44 27.09 15.82 16.13
C THR A 44 27.14 15.30 14.68
N LYS A 45 28.32 15.40 14.05
CA LYS A 45 28.51 15.05 12.63
C LYS A 45 28.78 13.54 12.45
N PRO A 46 28.16 12.88 11.46
CA PRO A 46 28.64 11.57 11.01
C PRO A 46 30.00 11.71 10.30
N ARG A 47 30.85 10.67 10.40
CA ARG A 47 32.17 10.63 9.74
C ARG A 47 32.03 10.56 8.21
N PHE A 48 32.08 11.71 7.53
CA PHE A 48 32.46 11.78 6.12
C PHE A 48 33.96 12.04 5.98
N GLN A 49 34.56 11.47 4.93
CA GLN A 49 36.00 11.57 4.67
C GLN A 49 36.40 13.01 4.26
N ASN A 50 37.62 13.42 4.63
CA ASN A 50 38.09 14.79 4.55
C ASN A 50 38.17 15.35 3.12
N LEU A 51 37.14 16.06 2.68
CA LEU A 51 37.28 17.10 1.66
C LEU A 51 37.93 18.33 2.32
N ARG A 52 39.25 18.50 2.14
CA ARG A 52 39.96 19.72 2.52
C ARG A 52 39.45 20.89 1.66
N ILE A 53 38.51 21.66 2.21
CA ILE A 53 38.22 23.01 1.72
C ILE A 53 39.38 23.88 2.21
N CYS A 54 40.39 24.06 1.35
CA CYS A 54 41.43 25.06 1.57
C CYS A 54 40.80 26.45 1.36
N ALA A 55 40.28 27.04 2.43
CA ALA A 55 40.02 28.47 2.48
C ALA A 55 41.39 29.18 2.41
N SER A 56 41.77 29.66 1.23
CA SER A 56 42.95 30.51 1.06
C SER A 56 42.71 31.79 1.85
N VAL A 57 43.58 32.06 2.82
CA VAL A 57 43.54 33.28 3.65
C VAL A 57 43.46 34.50 2.73
N THR A 58 42.51 35.39 3.00
CA THR A 58 42.34 36.64 2.27
C THR A 58 43.49 37.58 2.58
N ALA A 59 44.54 37.56 1.76
CA ALA A 59 45.56 38.60 1.75
C ALA A 59 44.88 39.93 1.38
N GLU A 60 44.97 40.93 2.27
CA GLU A 60 44.32 42.22 2.06
C GLU A 60 44.89 42.93 0.83
N THR A 61 44.03 43.20 -0.16
CA THR A 61 44.35 44.11 -1.26
C THR A 61 43.67 45.45 -1.01
N GLN A 62 44.36 46.29 -0.23
CA GLN A 62 43.97 47.68 0.00
C GLN A 62 44.02 48.48 -1.32
N GLY A 63 43.22 49.55 -1.43
CA GLY A 63 43.40 50.57 -2.48
C GLY A 63 42.39 50.65 -3.64
N LEU A 64 41.27 49.90 -3.67
CA LEU A 64 40.20 50.09 -4.67
C LEU A 64 38.78 50.03 -4.08
N PRO A 65 37.86 50.94 -4.46
CA PRO A 65 36.44 50.88 -4.07
C PRO A 65 35.76 49.55 -4.40
N ARG A 66 34.68 49.22 -3.67
CA ARG A 66 33.95 47.95 -3.85
C ARG A 66 33.40 47.78 -5.27
N ASP A 67 32.83 48.85 -5.83
CA ASP A 67 32.05 48.79 -7.07
C ASP A 67 32.86 49.17 -8.32
N SER A 68 34.21 49.15 -8.24
CA SER A 68 35.06 49.50 -9.37
C SER A 68 35.05 48.38 -10.45
N PRO A 69 34.83 48.69 -11.73
CA PRO A 69 34.81 47.68 -12.79
C PRO A 69 36.18 47.01 -12.98
N GLN A 70 37.28 47.72 -12.67
CA GLN A 70 38.63 47.15 -12.68
C GLN A 70 38.80 46.06 -11.60
N ARG A 71 38.16 46.21 -10.43
CA ARG A 71 38.16 45.20 -9.36
C ARG A 71 37.41 43.94 -9.80
N LEU A 72 36.23 44.09 -10.41
CA LEU A 72 35.46 42.98 -10.99
C LEU A 72 36.22 42.26 -12.11
N LEU A 73 36.93 42.99 -12.99
CA LEU A 73 37.78 42.40 -14.01
C LEU A 73 38.97 41.62 -13.41
N LYS A 74 39.58 42.11 -12.31
CA LYS A 74 40.63 41.39 -11.58
C LYS A 74 40.12 40.10 -10.93
N GLU A 75 38.94 40.14 -10.30
CA GLU A 75 38.28 38.93 -9.79
C GLU A 75 37.92 37.94 -10.90
N LEU A 76 37.40 38.40 -12.04
CA LEU A 76 37.08 37.52 -13.18
C LEU A 76 38.35 36.92 -13.80
N ALA A 77 39.47 37.63 -13.82
CA ALA A 77 40.76 37.07 -14.23
C ALA A 77 41.24 35.99 -13.25
N GLN A 78 41.15 36.23 -11.94
CA GLN A 78 41.49 35.24 -10.91
C GLN A 78 40.56 34.01 -10.94
N ARG A 79 39.26 34.20 -11.22
CA ARG A 79 38.30 33.09 -11.41
C ARG A 79 38.55 32.31 -12.71
N LYS A 80 39.19 32.92 -13.73
CA LYS A 80 39.64 32.23 -14.95
C LYS A 80 40.93 31.44 -14.75
N THR A 81 41.89 31.93 -13.95
CA THR A 81 43.10 31.16 -13.61
C THR A 81 42.81 30.05 -12.61
N ALA A 82 41.83 30.24 -11.72
CA ALA A 82 41.26 29.21 -10.85
C ALA A 82 40.43 28.17 -11.62
N THR A 83 41.05 27.49 -12.58
CA THR A 83 40.49 26.29 -13.21
C THR A 83 40.18 25.27 -12.13
N GLY A 84 38.88 25.03 -11.88
CA GLY A 84 38.43 24.06 -10.89
C GLY A 84 39.13 22.71 -11.12
N PRO A 85 39.60 22.04 -10.05
CA PRO A 85 40.61 21.01 -10.13
C PRO A 85 40.25 20.00 -11.20
N LYS A 86 41.06 19.93 -12.28
CA LYS A 86 40.78 19.13 -13.48
C LYS A 86 40.24 17.78 -13.02
N LYS A 87 38.94 17.54 -13.22
CA LYS A 87 38.33 16.27 -12.84
C LYS A 87 39.12 15.21 -13.57
N LYS A 88 40.01 14.50 -12.86
CA LYS A 88 40.59 13.26 -13.35
C LYS A 88 39.37 12.42 -13.67
N VAL A 89 39.04 12.30 -14.96
CA VAL A 89 38.01 11.40 -15.43
C VAL A 89 38.36 10.08 -14.76
N PRO A 90 37.49 9.53 -13.88
CA PRO A 90 37.83 8.31 -13.19
C PRO A 90 38.27 7.32 -14.27
N PRO A 91 39.43 6.66 -14.11
CA PRO A 91 39.93 5.77 -15.15
C PRO A 91 38.80 4.83 -15.54
N LYS A 92 38.70 4.45 -16.82
CA LYS A 92 37.65 3.57 -17.35
C LYS A 92 37.78 2.14 -16.79
N ARG A 93 37.70 2.01 -15.46
CA ARG A 93 37.11 0.88 -14.78
C ARG A 93 35.75 0.70 -15.42
N PHE A 94 35.66 -0.34 -16.23
CA PHE A 94 34.42 -0.87 -16.74
C PHE A 94 33.38 -0.83 -15.60
N ILE A 95 32.23 -0.21 -15.86
CA ILE A 95 31.18 -0.02 -14.84
C ILE A 95 30.66 -1.40 -14.40
N LEU A 96 30.68 -2.34 -15.33
CA LEU A 96 30.78 -3.77 -15.06
C LEU A 96 32.18 -4.08 -14.52
N ARG A 97 32.30 -4.55 -13.29
CA ARG A 97 33.48 -5.34 -12.91
C ARG A 97 33.62 -6.49 -13.93
N PRO A 98 34.84 -7.01 -14.22
CA PRO A 98 34.96 -8.27 -14.94
C PRO A 98 34.01 -9.29 -14.31
N PRO A 99 33.29 -10.11 -15.12
CA PRO A 99 32.40 -11.10 -14.57
C PRO A 99 33.16 -11.99 -13.57
N LEU A 100 32.44 -12.47 -12.56
CA LEU A 100 32.91 -13.62 -11.82
C LEU A 100 33.12 -14.73 -12.87
N ASP A 101 34.34 -15.26 -12.96
CA ASP A 101 34.71 -16.50 -13.67
C ASP A 101 33.49 -17.39 -13.85
N ASP A 102 33.05 -17.59 -15.09
CA ASP A 102 31.65 -17.97 -15.38
C ASP A 102 31.26 -19.31 -14.73
N LYS A 103 32.25 -20.17 -14.46
CA LYS A 103 32.08 -21.38 -13.63
C LYS A 103 31.61 -21.04 -12.21
N LYS A 104 32.29 -20.12 -11.54
CA LYS A 104 31.94 -19.61 -10.19
C LYS A 104 30.65 -18.80 -10.18
N LEU A 105 30.21 -18.26 -11.32
CA LEU A 105 28.89 -17.64 -11.46
C LEU A 105 27.78 -18.70 -11.60
N ALA A 106 27.99 -19.72 -12.45
CA ALA A 106 27.08 -20.85 -12.60
C ALA A 106 26.92 -21.65 -11.29
N GLU A 107 28.03 -21.97 -10.62
CA GLU A 107 28.06 -22.59 -9.28
C GLU A 107 27.21 -21.82 -8.26
N ARG A 108 27.26 -20.48 -8.29
CA ARG A 108 26.46 -19.62 -7.41
C ARG A 108 24.97 -19.68 -7.73
N PHE A 109 24.59 -19.71 -9.00
CA PHE A 109 23.18 -19.85 -9.38
C PHE A 109 22.63 -21.24 -9.00
N LEU A 110 23.38 -22.30 -9.27
CA LEU A 110 23.02 -23.68 -8.89
C LEU A 110 22.92 -23.88 -7.36
N ASN A 111 23.75 -23.18 -6.58
CA ASN A 111 23.73 -23.24 -5.11
C ASN A 111 22.83 -22.19 -4.43
N SER A 112 22.11 -21.35 -5.18
CA SER A 112 21.31 -20.26 -4.62
C SER A 112 19.94 -20.76 -4.12
N PRO A 113 19.63 -20.65 -2.80
CA PRO A 113 18.28 -20.92 -2.30
C PRO A 113 17.22 -20.04 -2.97
N GLN A 114 17.60 -18.86 -3.46
CA GLN A 114 16.68 -17.96 -4.17
C GLN A 114 16.20 -18.51 -5.53
N LEU A 115 16.87 -19.53 -6.08
CA LEU A 115 16.58 -20.15 -7.38
C LEU A 115 16.15 -21.62 -7.29
N SER A 116 16.04 -22.20 -6.09
CA SER A 116 15.81 -23.65 -5.95
C SER A 116 14.36 -24.07 -6.20
N LEU A 117 13.36 -23.21 -5.94
CA LEU A 117 11.94 -23.61 -5.98
C LEU A 117 11.25 -23.18 -7.27
N LYS A 118 11.02 -24.15 -8.15
CA LYS A 118 10.26 -23.95 -9.41
C LYS A 118 8.74 -23.88 -9.18
N SER A 119 8.23 -24.61 -8.19
CA SER A 119 6.82 -24.64 -7.77
C SER A 119 6.37 -23.32 -7.14
N PHE A 120 7.22 -22.70 -6.31
CA PHE A 120 6.91 -21.50 -5.54
C PHE A 120 7.83 -20.32 -5.90
N PRO A 121 7.77 -19.77 -7.13
CA PRO A 121 8.71 -18.75 -7.61
C PRO A 121 8.67 -17.46 -6.78
N LEU A 122 7.52 -17.10 -6.19
CA LEU A 122 7.41 -15.95 -5.30
C LEU A 122 8.16 -16.18 -3.97
N LEU A 123 8.00 -17.35 -3.35
CA LEU A 123 8.70 -17.73 -2.12
C LEU A 123 10.21 -17.86 -2.40
N SER A 124 10.57 -18.56 -3.48
CA SER A 124 11.95 -18.64 -3.99
C SER A 124 12.58 -17.26 -4.09
N SER A 125 11.87 -16.28 -4.67
CA SER A 125 12.38 -14.92 -4.81
C SER A 125 12.67 -14.22 -3.47
N CYS A 126 12.09 -14.65 -2.35
CA CYS A 126 12.29 -14.06 -1.02
C CYS A 126 13.37 -14.77 -0.18
N LEU A 127 13.77 -15.99 -0.56
CA LEU A 127 14.90 -16.72 0.03
C LEU A 127 16.24 -15.98 -0.21
N PRO A 128 17.29 -16.24 0.60
CA PRO A 128 18.57 -15.56 0.45
C PRO A 128 19.31 -16.05 -0.80
N SER A 129 20.02 -15.16 -1.47
CA SER A 129 20.80 -15.45 -2.70
C SER A 129 22.08 -16.27 -2.46
N SER A 130 22.22 -16.88 -1.28
CA SER A 130 23.36 -17.66 -0.80
C SER A 130 22.90 -18.46 0.43
N LYS A 131 23.56 -19.59 0.72
CA LYS A 131 23.30 -20.38 1.94
C LYS A 131 23.72 -19.58 3.19
N LEU A 132 23.02 -19.81 4.29
CA LEU A 132 23.27 -19.20 5.60
C LEU A 132 24.60 -19.70 6.21
N ASN A 133 25.30 -18.86 6.97
CA ASN A 133 26.57 -19.19 7.62
C ASN A 133 26.34 -19.89 8.98
N ASN A 134 27.40 -20.42 9.59
CA ASN A 134 27.31 -21.06 10.91
C ASN A 134 26.76 -20.11 12.00
N ALA A 135 27.14 -18.83 11.99
CA ALA A 135 26.63 -17.82 12.93
C ALA A 135 25.16 -17.42 12.68
N ASP A 136 24.63 -17.73 11.48
CA ASP A 136 23.20 -17.57 11.17
C ASP A 136 22.42 -18.80 11.65
N LYS A 137 23.02 -20.00 11.56
CA LYS A 137 22.49 -21.24 12.15
C LYS A 137 22.40 -21.19 13.67
N THR A 138 23.46 -20.76 14.37
CA THR A 138 23.41 -20.67 15.84
C THR A 138 22.29 -19.72 16.33
N TRP A 139 21.95 -18.67 15.57
CA TRP A 139 20.77 -17.85 15.89
C TRP A 139 19.46 -18.64 15.71
N ILE A 140 19.35 -19.47 14.67
CA ILE A 140 18.19 -20.35 14.47
C ILE A 140 18.09 -21.34 15.64
N ASP A 141 19.20 -21.98 16.00
CA ASP A 141 19.26 -22.96 17.08
C ASP A 141 18.95 -22.33 18.47
N GLU A 142 19.40 -21.08 18.72
CA GLU A 142 19.15 -20.35 19.97
C GLU A 142 17.72 -19.77 20.08
N TYR A 143 17.20 -19.08 19.04
CA TYR A 143 16.03 -18.20 19.17
C TYR A 143 14.78 -18.64 18.39
N LEU A 144 14.88 -19.58 17.44
CA LEU A 144 13.72 -19.96 16.62
C LEU A 144 12.60 -20.60 17.46
N LEU A 145 12.95 -21.33 18.53
CA LEU A 145 11.99 -21.94 19.44
C LEU A 145 11.17 -20.88 20.19
N GLU A 146 11.81 -19.80 20.66
CA GLU A 146 11.12 -18.64 21.26
C GLU A 146 10.15 -17.99 20.27
N VAL A 147 10.58 -17.79 19.01
CA VAL A 147 9.72 -17.26 17.94
C VAL A 147 8.53 -18.18 17.65
N LYS A 148 8.76 -19.49 17.49
CA LYS A 148 7.69 -20.47 17.20
C LYS A 148 6.67 -20.54 18.34
N GLN A 149 7.14 -20.59 19.59
CA GLN A 149 6.30 -20.61 20.77
C GLN A 149 5.47 -19.32 20.89
N ALA A 150 6.09 -18.14 20.72
CA ALA A 150 5.43 -16.84 20.79
C ALA A 150 4.36 -16.64 19.69
N LEU A 151 4.46 -17.36 18.57
CA LEU A 151 3.52 -17.29 17.45
C LEU A 151 2.53 -18.48 17.39
N GLY A 152 2.64 -19.45 18.31
CA GLY A 152 1.78 -20.64 18.34
C GLY A 152 2.02 -21.66 17.22
N TYR A 153 3.25 -21.81 16.76
CA TYR A 153 3.64 -22.83 15.77
C TYR A 153 4.22 -24.10 16.42
N SER A 154 4.20 -25.22 15.68
CA SER A 154 4.92 -26.43 16.08
C SER A 154 6.41 -26.12 16.26
N LEU A 155 6.99 -26.65 17.33
CA LEU A 155 8.40 -26.48 17.66
C LEU A 155 9.34 -27.34 16.80
N GLU A 156 8.81 -28.31 16.07
CA GLU A 156 9.58 -29.19 15.17
C GLU A 156 10.28 -28.38 14.05
N PRO A 157 11.49 -28.77 13.60
CA PRO A 157 12.17 -28.11 12.48
C PRO A 157 11.36 -28.21 11.20
N SER A 158 11.21 -27.10 10.45
CA SER A 158 10.43 -27.10 9.20
C SER A 158 11.05 -27.95 8.09
N GLU A 159 12.33 -28.34 8.23
CA GLU A 159 13.03 -29.24 7.31
C GLU A 159 12.43 -30.66 7.25
N SER A 160 11.64 -31.08 8.25
CA SER A 160 10.90 -32.36 8.24
C SER A 160 9.77 -32.42 7.20
N LEU A 161 9.33 -31.25 6.70
CA LEU A 161 8.25 -31.16 5.72
C LEU A 161 8.73 -31.54 4.31
N GLY A 162 7.84 -32.13 3.52
CA GLY A 162 8.09 -32.47 2.12
C GLY A 162 8.35 -31.25 1.24
N ASP A 163 9.09 -31.42 0.15
CA ASP A 163 9.55 -30.32 -0.73
C ASP A 163 8.41 -29.55 -1.42
N ASP A 164 7.24 -30.18 -1.56
CA ASP A 164 6.03 -29.53 -2.10
C ASP A 164 5.31 -28.61 -1.08
N ASN A 165 5.74 -28.59 0.18
CA ASN A 165 5.14 -27.74 1.20
C ASN A 165 5.93 -26.41 1.36
N PRO A 166 5.34 -25.24 1.04
CA PRO A 166 6.04 -23.96 1.18
C PRO A 166 6.41 -23.62 2.64
N ALA A 167 5.75 -24.23 3.64
CA ALA A 167 6.13 -24.12 5.04
C ALA A 167 7.49 -24.75 5.37
N LYS A 168 8.06 -25.62 4.50
CA LYS A 168 9.41 -26.17 4.67
C LYS A 168 10.49 -25.09 4.88
N HIS A 169 10.27 -23.91 4.27
CA HIS A 169 11.20 -22.79 4.35
C HIS A 169 10.89 -21.79 5.47
N PHE A 170 9.84 -22.03 6.26
CA PHE A 170 9.34 -21.06 7.24
C PHE A 170 10.42 -20.65 8.25
N ASP A 171 11.23 -21.60 8.74
CA ASP A 171 12.31 -21.34 9.70
C ASP A 171 13.38 -20.39 9.15
N THR A 172 13.72 -20.51 7.86
CA THR A 172 14.63 -19.58 7.15
C THR A 172 13.99 -18.20 6.98
N LEU A 173 12.69 -18.13 6.68
CA LEU A 173 11.99 -16.85 6.50
C LEU A 173 11.74 -16.14 7.84
N LEU A 174 11.51 -16.87 8.93
CA LEU A 174 11.45 -16.35 10.29
C LEU A 174 12.80 -15.77 10.71
N TYR A 175 13.91 -16.49 10.53
CA TYR A 175 15.26 -15.93 10.73
C TYR A 175 15.41 -14.60 9.96
N LEU A 176 15.12 -14.58 8.65
CA LEU A 176 15.22 -13.36 7.85
C LEU A 176 14.29 -12.23 8.32
N ALA A 177 13.12 -12.53 8.91
CA ALA A 177 12.21 -11.52 9.43
C ALA A 177 12.85 -10.69 10.56
N PHE A 178 13.68 -11.29 11.41
CA PHE A 178 14.35 -10.59 12.52
C PHE A 178 15.66 -9.88 12.12
N GLN A 179 16.27 -10.18 10.97
CA GLN A 179 17.56 -9.60 10.55
C GLN A 179 17.45 -8.15 9.98
N HIS A 180 16.90 -7.24 10.78
CA HIS A 180 16.69 -5.84 10.38
C HIS A 180 18.01 -5.07 10.16
N PRO A 181 18.01 -3.99 9.37
CA PRO A 181 19.26 -3.34 8.94
C PRO A 181 20.12 -2.74 10.06
N SER A 182 19.51 -2.42 11.21
CA SER A 182 20.17 -1.90 12.42
C SER A 182 20.70 -3.00 13.35
N CYS A 183 20.37 -4.28 13.12
CA CYS A 183 20.94 -5.37 13.91
C CYS A 183 22.39 -5.61 13.50
N ASP A 184 23.29 -5.66 14.50
CA ASP A 184 24.73 -5.91 14.28
C ASP A 184 25.03 -7.29 13.70
N ARG A 185 24.11 -8.25 13.91
CA ARG A 185 24.18 -9.65 13.42
C ARG A 185 24.03 -9.74 11.90
N ALA A 186 23.18 -8.89 11.31
CA ALA A 186 22.78 -8.96 9.90
C ALA A 186 23.85 -8.53 8.88
N ARG A 187 25.15 -8.73 9.12
CA ARG A 187 26.25 -8.16 8.30
C ARG A 187 26.26 -8.65 6.85
N ALA A 188 25.78 -9.86 6.59
CA ALA A 188 25.75 -10.47 5.27
C ALA A 188 24.76 -9.76 4.31
N ARG A 189 25.21 -9.44 3.09
CA ARG A 189 24.37 -8.74 2.11
C ARG A 189 23.13 -9.54 1.69
N HIS A 190 23.25 -10.86 1.54
CA HIS A 190 22.10 -11.71 1.18
C HIS A 190 21.04 -11.75 2.30
N VAL A 191 21.46 -11.69 3.57
CA VAL A 191 20.57 -11.59 4.73
C VAL A 191 19.82 -10.24 4.75
N LYS A 192 20.53 -9.10 4.66
CA LYS A 192 19.86 -7.77 4.59
C LYS A 192 18.93 -7.66 3.37
N ASN A 193 19.30 -8.27 2.25
CA ASN A 193 18.43 -8.36 1.08
C ASN A 193 17.16 -9.15 1.41
N GLY A 194 17.26 -10.38 1.93
CA GLY A 194 16.14 -11.25 2.29
C GLY A 194 15.15 -10.57 3.25
N HIS A 195 15.64 -10.06 4.39
CA HIS A 195 14.85 -9.27 5.34
C HIS A 195 14.08 -8.14 4.62
N SER A 196 14.79 -7.35 3.82
CA SER A 196 14.17 -6.20 3.13
C SER A 196 13.11 -6.59 2.10
N ARG A 197 13.21 -7.79 1.50
CA ARG A 197 12.26 -8.31 0.51
C ARG A 197 10.98 -8.84 1.18
N LEU A 198 11.12 -9.56 2.30
CA LEU A 198 9.98 -9.94 3.15
C LEU A 198 9.26 -8.69 3.70
N TRP A 199 10.03 -7.72 4.22
CA TRP A 199 9.51 -6.42 4.68
C TRP A 199 8.71 -5.67 3.61
N PHE A 200 9.20 -5.69 2.37
CA PHE A 200 8.53 -5.07 1.22
C PHE A 200 7.21 -5.78 0.88
N LEU A 201 7.18 -7.12 0.86
CA LEU A 201 5.95 -7.87 0.58
C LEU A 201 4.91 -7.69 1.69
N GLY A 202 5.31 -7.93 2.94
CA GLY A 202 4.39 -8.01 4.08
C GLY A 202 3.72 -6.68 4.45
N GLN A 203 4.26 -5.54 4.01
CA GLN A 203 3.52 -4.27 4.04
C GLN A 203 2.15 -4.42 3.38
N TYR A 204 2.13 -4.89 2.12
CA TYR A 204 0.93 -4.88 1.29
C TYR A 204 -0.01 -6.03 1.64
N VAL A 205 0.54 -7.16 2.11
CA VAL A 205 -0.22 -8.26 2.74
C VAL A 205 -1.09 -7.72 3.89
N LEU A 206 -0.48 -7.01 4.84
CA LEU A 206 -1.18 -6.43 5.98
C LEU A 206 -2.20 -5.35 5.57
N GLU A 207 -1.85 -4.51 4.60
CA GLU A 207 -2.78 -3.49 4.09
C GLU A 207 -3.97 -4.10 3.32
N LEU A 208 -3.80 -5.23 2.63
CA LEU A 208 -4.93 -5.96 2.03
C LEU A 208 -5.77 -6.69 3.08
N ALA A 209 -5.14 -7.44 4.00
CA ALA A 209 -5.85 -8.22 5.02
C ALA A 209 -6.79 -7.34 5.86
N LEU A 210 -6.30 -6.20 6.37
CA LEU A 210 -7.15 -5.27 7.10
C LEU A 210 -8.24 -4.64 6.23
N THR A 211 -8.00 -4.45 4.94
CA THR A 211 -9.00 -3.91 4.00
C THR A 211 -10.12 -4.91 3.75
N GLU A 212 -9.80 -6.18 3.46
CA GLU A 212 -10.77 -7.28 3.34
C GLU A 212 -11.58 -7.48 4.63
N PHE A 213 -10.90 -7.47 5.78
CA PHE A 213 -11.52 -7.62 7.10
C PHE A 213 -12.50 -6.49 7.40
N PHE A 214 -12.07 -5.22 7.28
CA PHE A 214 -12.94 -4.08 7.60
C PHE A 214 -14.06 -3.89 6.59
N LEU A 215 -13.88 -4.22 5.30
CA LEU A 215 -14.97 -4.19 4.33
C LEU A 215 -16.09 -5.16 4.70
N GLN A 216 -15.75 -6.38 5.13
CA GLN A 216 -16.71 -7.43 5.51
C GLN A 216 -17.30 -7.25 6.93
N ARG A 217 -16.53 -6.74 7.90
CA ARG A 217 -17.02 -6.46 9.27
C ARG A 217 -17.87 -5.19 9.34
N TYR A 218 -17.63 -4.22 8.44
CA TYR A 218 -18.34 -2.94 8.39
C TYR A 218 -18.92 -2.66 6.98
N PRO A 219 -19.89 -3.46 6.51
CA PRO A 219 -20.46 -3.34 5.16
C PRO A 219 -21.17 -2.00 4.91
N ARG A 220 -21.72 -1.38 5.97
CA ARG A 220 -22.45 -0.10 5.93
C ARG A 220 -21.57 1.15 6.20
N GLU A 221 -20.31 0.98 6.62
CA GLU A 221 -19.37 2.12 6.77
C GLU A 221 -18.78 2.55 5.41
N SER A 222 -18.28 3.78 5.33
CA SER A 222 -17.46 4.20 4.17
C SER A 222 -15.98 3.81 4.36
N PRO A 223 -15.17 3.73 3.30
CA PRO A 223 -13.73 3.43 3.39
C PRO A 223 -12.88 4.40 4.22
N GLY A 224 -13.41 5.59 4.58
CA GLY A 224 -12.71 6.56 5.44
C GLY A 224 -12.47 6.01 6.86
N PRO A 225 -13.54 5.76 7.64
CA PRO A 225 -13.51 5.02 8.90
C PRO A 225 -12.61 3.79 8.91
N MET A 226 -12.70 2.90 7.91
CA MET A 226 -11.90 1.68 7.83
C MET A 226 -10.38 1.95 7.80
N ARG A 227 -9.95 2.99 7.09
CA ARG A 227 -8.54 3.41 7.04
C ARG A 227 -8.08 4.04 8.35
N GLU A 228 -8.97 4.64 9.13
CA GLU A 228 -8.67 5.10 10.49
C GLU A 228 -8.48 3.89 11.43
N ARG A 229 -9.41 2.92 11.43
CA ARG A 229 -9.30 1.65 12.18
C ARG A 229 -8.00 0.91 11.86
N ALA A 230 -7.68 0.74 10.57
CA ALA A 230 -6.44 0.08 10.13
C ALA A 230 -5.17 0.83 10.55
N PHE A 231 -5.17 2.17 10.50
CA PHE A 231 -4.03 2.97 10.94
C PHE A 231 -3.84 2.94 12.47
N ALA A 232 -4.90 2.76 13.25
CA ALA A 232 -4.79 2.55 14.69
C ALA A 232 -4.17 1.19 15.04
N LEU A 233 -4.52 0.11 14.32
CA LEU A 233 -3.93 -1.22 14.55
C LEU A 233 -2.45 -1.30 14.13
N ILE A 234 -2.15 -1.09 12.84
CA ILE A 234 -0.78 -1.28 12.29
C ILE A 234 0.03 0.02 12.15
N GLY A 235 -0.44 1.12 12.73
CA GLY A 235 0.27 2.38 12.77
C GLY A 235 1.59 2.25 13.53
N LYS A 236 2.66 2.87 13.02
CA LYS A 236 4.04 2.77 13.56
C LYS A 236 4.18 3.07 15.07
N ARG A 237 3.22 3.81 15.66
CA ARG A 237 3.13 4.10 17.10
C ARG A 237 2.76 2.85 17.93
N TYR A 238 1.91 2.00 17.37
CA TYR A 238 1.28 0.86 18.04
C TYR A 238 2.06 -0.44 17.85
N LEU A 239 2.81 -0.60 16.77
CA LEU A 239 3.63 -1.80 16.53
C LEU A 239 4.55 -2.21 17.71
N PRO A 240 5.16 -1.30 18.50
CA PRO A 240 5.90 -1.67 19.72
C PRO A 240 5.02 -2.29 20.83
N LYS A 241 3.74 -1.88 20.95
CA LYS A 241 2.75 -2.47 21.88
C LYS A 241 2.53 -3.95 21.52
N TRP A 242 2.34 -4.23 20.23
CA TRP A 242 2.10 -5.58 19.72
C TRP A 242 3.34 -6.48 19.81
N ILE A 243 4.54 -5.98 19.46
CA ILE A 243 5.79 -6.72 19.67
C ILE A 243 6.00 -7.07 21.15
N LYS A 244 5.66 -6.16 22.08
CA LYS A 244 5.76 -6.42 23.53
C LYS A 244 4.69 -7.40 24.03
N ALA A 245 3.49 -7.36 23.47
CA ALA A 245 2.42 -8.31 23.80
C ALA A 245 2.77 -9.76 23.42
N ALA A 246 3.47 -9.94 22.29
CA ALA A 246 3.99 -11.24 21.85
C ALA A 246 5.38 -11.58 22.43
N SER A 247 5.89 -10.82 23.41
CA SER A 247 7.23 -10.96 24.01
C SER A 247 8.44 -10.87 23.05
N LEU A 248 8.25 -10.51 21.78
CA LEU A 248 9.28 -10.53 20.73
C LEU A 248 10.31 -9.39 20.82
N GLN A 249 10.21 -8.48 21.81
CA GLN A 249 11.07 -7.29 21.87
C GLN A 249 12.57 -7.62 22.01
N ASN A 250 12.92 -8.68 22.77
CA ASN A 250 14.30 -9.08 23.03
C ASN A 250 15.02 -9.52 21.74
N LEU A 251 14.27 -10.09 20.78
CA LEU A 251 14.79 -10.56 19.50
C LEU A 251 15.09 -9.42 18.53
N ILE A 252 14.35 -8.30 18.64
CA ILE A 252 14.58 -7.07 17.86
C ILE A 252 15.69 -6.23 18.51
N PHE A 253 15.74 -6.19 19.85
CA PHE A 253 16.71 -5.41 20.61
C PHE A 253 17.42 -6.26 21.67
N PRO A 254 18.45 -7.05 21.30
CA PRO A 254 19.10 -7.99 22.23
C PRO A 254 19.91 -7.36 23.36
N TYR A 255 20.22 -6.06 23.25
CA TYR A 255 21.08 -5.31 24.18
C TYR A 255 20.43 -4.03 24.71
N ASP A 256 19.30 -3.61 24.13
CA ASP A 256 18.67 -2.32 24.42
C ASP A 256 17.26 -2.52 24.97
N ASP A 257 16.93 -1.82 26.06
CA ASP A 257 15.55 -1.77 26.55
C ASP A 257 14.68 -0.96 25.58
N MET A 258 13.75 -1.66 24.91
CA MET A 258 12.84 -1.08 23.93
C MET A 258 12.05 0.12 24.49
N ASP A 259 11.67 0.16 25.76
CA ASP A 259 10.90 1.29 26.30
C ASP A 259 11.77 2.54 26.49
N LYS A 260 13.06 2.35 26.79
CA LYS A 260 14.07 3.43 26.92
C LYS A 260 14.54 3.98 25.56
N LEU A 261 14.44 3.21 24.47
CA LEU A 261 14.87 3.64 23.13
C LEU A 261 14.09 4.86 22.60
N ILE A 262 14.81 5.80 22.00
CA ILE A 262 14.24 6.99 21.36
C ILE A 262 13.29 6.55 20.24
N ARG A 263 12.10 7.17 20.16
CA ARG A 263 11.04 6.84 19.17
C ARG A 263 11.54 6.67 17.73
N LYS A 264 12.50 7.51 17.31
CA LYS A 264 13.11 7.51 15.98
C LYS A 264 13.96 6.25 15.69
N GLU A 265 14.57 5.66 16.71
CA GLU A 265 15.35 4.42 16.63
C GLU A 265 14.48 3.19 16.90
N ARG A 266 13.46 3.30 17.76
CA ARG A 266 12.50 2.23 18.07
C ARG A 266 11.52 1.90 16.95
N GLU A 267 10.81 2.89 16.41
CA GLU A 267 9.72 2.63 15.45
C GLU A 267 10.20 1.93 14.16
N PRO A 268 11.35 2.25 13.53
CA PRO A 268 11.71 1.66 12.24
C PRO A 268 12.09 0.17 12.28
N PRO A 269 12.93 -0.35 13.21
CA PRO A 269 13.22 -1.78 13.35
C PRO A 269 11.99 -2.60 13.70
N VAL A 270 11.21 -2.17 14.69
CA VAL A 270 9.94 -2.80 15.07
C VAL A 270 9.02 -2.92 13.88
N LYS A 271 8.86 -1.82 13.12
CA LYS A 271 8.07 -1.81 11.90
C LYS A 271 8.66 -2.73 10.81
N SER A 272 9.98 -2.84 10.70
CA SER A 272 10.58 -3.66 9.65
C SER A 272 10.47 -5.15 9.93
N VAL A 273 10.69 -5.57 11.18
CA VAL A 273 10.46 -6.96 11.62
C VAL A 273 8.98 -7.32 11.54
N PHE A 274 8.08 -6.49 12.06
CA PHE A 274 6.63 -6.79 12.06
C PHE A 274 6.10 -6.99 10.63
N TRP A 275 6.44 -6.13 9.67
CA TRP A 275 6.06 -6.34 8.27
C TRP A 275 6.78 -7.55 7.65
N ALA A 276 8.06 -7.80 7.95
CA ALA A 276 8.77 -8.96 7.39
C ALA A 276 8.21 -10.30 7.89
N LEU A 277 7.76 -10.37 9.15
CA LEU A 277 7.10 -11.51 9.75
C LEU A 277 5.83 -11.90 8.98
N PHE A 278 4.93 -10.94 8.72
CA PHE A 278 3.73 -11.19 7.91
C PHE A 278 4.04 -11.48 6.43
N GLY A 279 5.18 -10.99 5.93
CA GLY A 279 5.73 -11.42 4.63
C GLY A 279 6.10 -12.91 4.61
N ALA A 280 6.72 -13.43 5.69
CA ALA A 280 7.05 -14.85 5.82
C ALA A 280 5.79 -15.73 5.96
N ILE A 281 4.88 -15.35 6.87
CA ILE A 281 3.61 -16.07 7.12
C ILE A 281 2.78 -16.19 5.83
N TYR A 282 2.63 -15.10 5.07
CA TYR A 282 1.88 -15.10 3.81
C TYR A 282 2.45 -16.07 2.77
N LEU A 283 3.78 -16.19 2.69
CA LEU A 283 4.45 -17.07 1.73
C LEU A 283 4.29 -18.55 2.08
N CYS A 284 4.29 -18.89 3.37
CA CYS A 284 4.20 -20.28 3.84
C CYS A 284 2.76 -20.78 4.06
N TYR A 285 1.83 -19.90 4.48
CA TYR A 285 0.49 -20.30 4.94
C TYR A 285 -0.66 -19.45 4.37
N GLY A 286 -0.38 -18.35 3.66
CA GLY A 286 -1.40 -17.50 3.02
C GLY A 286 -2.20 -16.61 3.97
N MET A 287 -3.32 -16.07 3.48
CA MET A 287 -4.14 -15.05 4.18
C MET A 287 -4.85 -15.56 5.46
N PRO A 288 -5.39 -16.79 5.56
CA PRO A 288 -6.04 -17.27 6.79
C PRO A 288 -5.14 -17.19 8.02
N GLU A 289 -3.86 -17.51 7.85
CA GLU A 289 -2.86 -17.47 8.92
C GLU A 289 -2.40 -16.04 9.25
N VAL A 290 -2.41 -15.13 8.27
CA VAL A 290 -2.24 -13.69 8.53
C VAL A 290 -3.34 -13.16 9.45
N TYR A 291 -4.59 -13.61 9.27
CA TYR A 291 -5.69 -13.27 10.18
C TYR A 291 -5.49 -13.87 11.58
N ARG A 292 -5.13 -15.16 11.67
CA ARG A 292 -4.85 -15.80 12.97
C ARG A 292 -3.78 -15.06 13.76
N VAL A 293 -2.61 -14.80 13.15
CA VAL A 293 -1.51 -14.13 13.86
C VAL A 293 -1.84 -12.67 14.20
N LEU A 294 -2.60 -11.95 13.37
CA LEU A 294 -3.05 -10.58 13.70
C LEU A 294 -3.95 -10.53 14.94
N PHE A 295 -4.97 -11.38 15.00
CA PHE A 295 -6.06 -11.22 15.96
C PHE A 295 -5.98 -12.16 17.16
N GLU A 296 -5.41 -13.36 17.01
CA GLU A 296 -5.23 -14.34 18.08
C GLU A 296 -3.89 -14.10 18.81
N VAL A 297 -2.78 -14.10 18.07
CA VAL A 297 -1.42 -14.02 18.63
C VAL A 297 -1.07 -12.61 19.11
N PHE A 298 -1.27 -11.60 18.26
CA PHE A 298 -1.03 -10.21 18.66
C PHE A 298 -2.18 -9.59 19.46
N GLY A 299 -3.31 -10.28 19.64
CA GLY A 299 -4.44 -9.81 20.45
C GLY A 299 -5.04 -8.48 19.99
N MET A 300 -5.04 -8.20 18.67
CA MET A 300 -5.54 -6.94 18.14
C MET A 300 -7.07 -6.85 18.27
N ASP A 301 -7.56 -5.87 19.04
CA ASP A 301 -8.99 -5.58 19.11
C ASP A 301 -9.39 -4.47 18.10
N PRO A 302 -10.19 -4.77 17.06
CA PRO A 302 -10.70 -3.80 16.10
C PRO A 302 -11.84 -2.91 16.63
N ASP A 303 -12.34 -3.18 17.84
CA ASP A 303 -13.41 -2.46 18.52
C ASP A 303 -12.92 -1.64 19.75
N ALA A 304 -11.64 -1.71 20.10
CA ALA A 304 -11.04 -0.89 21.15
C ALA A 304 -11.12 0.62 20.85
N ASP A 305 -11.27 1.45 21.89
CA ASP A 305 -11.43 2.92 21.79
C ASP A 305 -10.34 3.60 20.96
N GLU A 306 -9.08 3.17 21.10
CA GLU A 306 -7.94 3.71 20.32
C GLU A 306 -8.12 3.54 18.81
N CYS A 307 -8.98 2.60 18.38
CA CYS A 307 -9.25 2.26 16.99
C CYS A 307 -10.58 2.81 16.46
N GLN A 308 -11.43 3.41 17.31
CA GLN A 308 -12.73 3.90 16.85
C GLN A 308 -12.57 5.13 15.93
N PRO A 309 -13.18 5.12 14.73
CA PRO A 309 -13.05 6.19 13.75
C PRO A 309 -13.82 7.44 14.19
N ARG A 310 -13.49 8.59 13.62
CA ARG A 310 -14.23 9.84 13.90
C ARG A 310 -15.69 9.70 13.48
N SER A 311 -16.60 10.13 14.36
CA SER A 311 -18.05 10.15 14.12
C SER A 311 -18.39 10.90 12.83
N ARG A 312 -19.25 10.31 12.01
CA ARG A 312 -19.67 10.79 10.68
C ARG A 312 -21.15 10.46 10.49
N ARG A 313 -21.82 11.15 9.57
CA ARG A 313 -23.15 10.76 9.09
C ARG A 313 -23.08 9.32 8.57
N GLN A 314 -23.72 8.39 9.29
CA GLN A 314 -24.04 7.08 8.76
C GLN A 314 -25.22 7.23 7.78
N LEU A 315 -25.28 6.32 6.82
CA LEU A 315 -26.39 6.20 5.88
C LEU A 315 -27.06 4.85 6.14
N GLU A 316 -28.38 4.82 5.98
CA GLU A 316 -29.12 3.58 6.08
C GLU A 316 -28.86 2.71 4.84
N ASP A 317 -28.72 1.42 5.07
CA ASP A 317 -28.38 0.40 4.09
C ASP A 317 -29.01 -0.88 4.63
N VAL A 318 -30.13 -1.32 4.04
CA VAL A 318 -30.92 -2.47 4.52
C VAL A 318 -30.75 -3.60 3.53
N ASP A 319 -30.19 -4.73 3.97
CA ASP A 319 -29.72 -5.80 3.10
C ASP A 319 -30.47 -7.11 3.35
N TYR A 320 -31.73 -7.12 2.95
CA TYR A 320 -32.62 -8.29 2.97
C TYR A 320 -32.09 -9.52 2.20
N VAL A 321 -30.98 -9.39 1.45
CA VAL A 321 -30.37 -10.48 0.67
C VAL A 321 -29.17 -11.06 1.41
N SER A 322 -28.41 -10.23 2.12
CA SER A 322 -27.13 -10.59 2.74
C SER A 322 -27.27 -10.64 4.26
N VAL A 323 -28.16 -11.52 4.76
CA VAL A 323 -28.47 -11.66 6.19
C VAL A 323 -27.23 -11.94 7.06
N GLU A 324 -26.15 -12.51 6.49
CA GLU A 324 -24.83 -12.65 7.13
C GLU A 324 -24.21 -11.32 7.61
N PHE A 325 -24.65 -10.18 7.05
CA PHE A 325 -24.23 -8.82 7.40
C PHE A 325 -25.27 -8.07 8.24
N GLU A 326 -26.36 -8.72 8.66
CA GLU A 326 -27.38 -8.17 9.54
C GLU A 326 -27.28 -8.78 10.94
N GLY A 327 -27.63 -8.01 11.98
CA GLY A 327 -27.63 -8.47 13.38
C GLY A 327 -26.26 -8.64 14.06
N LYS A 328 -25.21 -9.15 13.37
CA LYS A 328 -23.90 -9.46 13.99
C LYS A 328 -22.71 -8.99 13.13
N LYS A 329 -21.69 -8.41 13.77
CA LYS A 329 -20.37 -8.16 13.16
C LYS A 329 -19.65 -9.50 12.94
N LEU A 330 -19.21 -9.78 11.72
CA LEU A 330 -18.33 -10.92 11.42
C LEU A 330 -17.01 -10.81 12.20
N ASN A 331 -16.57 -11.93 12.78
CA ASN A 331 -15.27 -12.05 13.42
C ASN A 331 -14.18 -12.47 12.43
N TRP A 332 -12.92 -12.42 12.86
CA TRP A 332 -11.81 -12.78 11.97
C TRP A 332 -11.82 -14.28 11.61
N GLN A 333 -12.27 -15.16 12.51
CA GLN A 333 -12.44 -16.59 12.21
C GLN A 333 -13.48 -16.78 11.10
N ASP A 334 -14.62 -16.08 11.17
CA ASP A 334 -15.71 -16.16 10.19
C ASP A 334 -15.25 -15.77 8.77
N ILE A 335 -14.19 -14.96 8.67
CA ILE A 335 -13.58 -14.49 7.42
C ILE A 335 -12.42 -15.41 7.00
N ALA A 336 -11.58 -15.86 7.94
CA ALA A 336 -10.41 -16.69 7.67
C ALA A 336 -10.75 -18.15 7.33
N THR A 337 -11.83 -18.70 7.90
CA THR A 337 -12.30 -20.07 7.62
C THR A 337 -13.29 -20.12 6.45
N TYR A 338 -13.70 -18.98 5.90
CA TYR A 338 -14.70 -18.92 4.84
C TYR A 338 -14.21 -19.59 3.56
N LYS A 339 -14.85 -20.71 3.20
CA LYS A 339 -14.76 -21.32 1.88
C LYS A 339 -16.02 -20.96 1.10
N PRO A 340 -15.92 -20.41 -0.13
CA PRO A 340 -17.08 -20.27 -0.99
C PRO A 340 -17.65 -21.66 -1.34
N PRO A 341 -18.98 -21.81 -1.54
CA PRO A 341 -19.57 -23.04 -2.07
C PRO A 341 -18.99 -23.45 -3.43
N GLU A 342 -19.10 -24.73 -3.82
CA GLU A 342 -18.60 -25.19 -5.13
C GLU A 342 -19.27 -24.46 -6.30
N ASP A 343 -20.57 -24.17 -6.20
CA ASP A 343 -21.35 -23.44 -7.21
C ASP A 343 -21.26 -21.90 -7.04
N ALA A 344 -20.22 -21.39 -6.37
CA ALA A 344 -20.08 -19.95 -6.14
C ALA A 344 -19.83 -19.18 -7.45
N LEU A 345 -20.70 -18.20 -7.71
CA LEU A 345 -20.59 -17.26 -8.84
C LEU A 345 -19.27 -16.47 -8.86
N PHE A 346 -18.63 -16.29 -7.71
CA PHE A 346 -17.50 -15.36 -7.53
C PHE A 346 -16.37 -16.01 -6.72
N ALA A 347 -15.13 -15.59 -6.97
CA ALA A 347 -13.95 -16.00 -6.18
C ALA A 347 -14.03 -15.54 -4.71
N HIS A 348 -14.56 -14.34 -4.45
CA HIS A 348 -14.70 -13.76 -3.10
C HIS A 348 -16.11 -13.19 -2.89
N PRO A 349 -17.16 -14.04 -2.75
CA PRO A 349 -18.56 -13.60 -2.80
C PRO A 349 -18.99 -12.74 -1.60
N ARG A 350 -18.50 -13.00 -0.39
CA ARG A 350 -18.71 -12.11 0.77
C ARG A 350 -18.11 -10.73 0.54
N LEU A 351 -16.88 -10.67 0.00
CA LEU A 351 -16.22 -9.40 -0.34
C LEU A 351 -16.91 -8.68 -1.50
N PHE A 352 -17.47 -9.42 -2.47
CA PHE A 352 -18.33 -8.86 -3.53
C PHE A 352 -19.57 -8.19 -2.92
N ARG A 353 -20.38 -8.89 -2.11
CA ARG A 353 -21.59 -8.34 -1.47
C ARG A 353 -21.27 -7.23 -0.46
N ALA A 354 -20.11 -7.27 0.18
CA ALA A 354 -19.62 -6.17 1.01
C ALA A 354 -19.33 -4.90 0.16
N CYS A 355 -18.89 -5.03 -1.09
CA CYS A 355 -18.56 -3.89 -1.95
C CYS A 355 -19.71 -3.42 -2.86
N VAL A 356 -20.56 -4.35 -3.31
CA VAL A 356 -21.65 -4.14 -4.29
C VAL A 356 -22.99 -4.36 -3.59
N PRO A 357 -23.92 -3.39 -3.61
CA PRO A 357 -25.19 -3.51 -2.89
C PRO A 357 -26.15 -4.53 -3.52
N PRO A 358 -27.10 -5.07 -2.74
CA PRO A 358 -28.23 -5.83 -3.28
C PRO A 358 -29.09 -4.93 -4.18
N GLY A 359 -29.99 -5.53 -4.96
CA GLY A 359 -30.93 -4.75 -5.78
C GLY A 359 -30.32 -4.04 -6.99
N MET A 360 -29.01 -4.19 -7.27
CA MET A 360 -28.36 -3.62 -8.47
C MET A 360 -29.06 -3.98 -9.78
N HIS A 361 -29.78 -5.12 -9.84
CA HIS A 361 -30.63 -5.50 -10.97
C HIS A 361 -31.69 -4.45 -11.34
N ARG A 362 -32.15 -3.61 -10.39
CA ARG A 362 -33.12 -2.53 -10.61
C ARG A 362 -32.61 -1.44 -11.56
N PHE A 363 -31.29 -1.39 -11.79
CA PHE A 363 -30.64 -0.43 -12.66
C PHE A 363 -30.33 -0.99 -14.05
N ARG A 364 -30.74 -2.22 -14.41
CA ARG A 364 -30.61 -2.73 -15.79
C ARG A 364 -31.47 -1.93 -16.77
N GLY A 365 -31.09 -1.95 -18.05
CA GLY A 365 -31.83 -1.28 -19.13
C GLY A 365 -31.68 0.25 -19.16
N ASN A 366 -30.81 0.82 -18.33
CA ASN A 366 -30.47 2.25 -18.42
C ASN A 366 -29.54 2.55 -19.62
N ILE A 367 -29.40 3.82 -19.98
CA ILE A 367 -28.62 4.25 -21.17
C ILE A 367 -27.16 3.79 -21.13
N TRP A 368 -26.52 3.77 -19.96
CA TRP A 368 -25.15 3.26 -19.77
C TRP A 368 -25.08 1.73 -19.96
N ASP A 369 -26.09 1.01 -19.47
CA ASP A 369 -26.21 -0.46 -19.58
C ASP A 369 -26.39 -0.93 -21.05
N PHE A 370 -26.96 -0.06 -21.90
CA PHE A 370 -27.09 -0.28 -23.34
C PHE A 370 -25.87 0.20 -24.15
N ASP A 371 -25.47 1.47 -24.02
CA ASP A 371 -24.45 2.08 -24.88
C ASP A 371 -23.01 1.89 -24.37
N SER A 372 -22.79 2.06 -23.06
CA SER A 372 -21.44 2.11 -22.47
C SER A 372 -20.92 0.74 -22.07
N LYS A 373 -21.76 -0.09 -21.44
CA LYS A 373 -21.38 -1.44 -20.96
C LYS A 373 -20.75 -2.31 -22.06
N PRO A 374 -21.29 -2.44 -23.29
CA PRO A 374 -20.67 -3.31 -24.31
C PRO A 374 -19.27 -2.83 -24.69
N LYS A 375 -19.08 -1.52 -24.84
CA LYS A 375 -17.80 -0.88 -25.17
C LYS A 375 -16.78 -1.08 -24.04
N VAL A 376 -17.21 -0.95 -22.79
CA VAL A 376 -16.39 -1.20 -21.59
C VAL A 376 -15.98 -2.68 -21.51
N MET A 377 -16.92 -3.62 -21.65
CA MET A 377 -16.64 -5.06 -21.59
C MET A 377 -15.69 -5.49 -22.71
N GLN A 378 -15.93 -5.06 -23.96
CA GLN A 378 -15.05 -5.32 -25.09
C GLN A 378 -13.62 -4.79 -24.83
N THR A 379 -13.49 -3.57 -24.31
CA THR A 379 -12.18 -2.93 -24.02
C THR A 379 -11.41 -3.62 -22.89
N LEU A 380 -12.11 -4.26 -21.96
CA LEU A 380 -11.53 -5.02 -20.84
C LEU A 380 -11.34 -6.52 -21.14
N GLY A 381 -11.78 -7.00 -22.31
CA GLY A 381 -11.72 -8.41 -22.69
C GLY A 381 -12.70 -9.29 -21.94
N TYR A 382 -13.92 -8.79 -21.68
CA TYR A 382 -15.02 -9.54 -21.06
C TYR A 382 -16.15 -9.83 -22.07
N PRO A 383 -16.90 -10.94 -21.92
CA PRO A 383 -16.78 -11.97 -20.86
C PRO A 383 -15.54 -12.86 -21.04
N LEU A 384 -15.03 -13.41 -19.93
CA LEU A 384 -13.97 -14.42 -19.99
C LEU A 384 -14.55 -15.78 -20.43
N GLN A 385 -13.80 -16.53 -21.24
CA GLN A 385 -14.11 -17.94 -21.51
C GLN A 385 -13.87 -18.74 -20.22
N MET A 386 -14.90 -19.47 -19.77
CA MET A 386 -14.89 -20.23 -18.52
C MET A 386 -15.48 -21.61 -18.75
N ASN A 387 -14.87 -22.62 -18.14
CA ASN A 387 -15.29 -24.02 -18.20
C ASN A 387 -16.18 -24.36 -16.99
N ASP A 388 -17.22 -23.55 -16.74
CA ASP A 388 -18.21 -23.86 -15.71
C ASP A 388 -19.00 -25.13 -16.10
N ARG A 389 -19.41 -25.94 -15.11
CA ARG A 389 -20.23 -27.15 -15.35
C ARG A 389 -21.64 -26.82 -15.90
N ILE A 390 -22.12 -25.60 -15.62
CA ILE A 390 -23.49 -25.12 -15.82
C ILE A 390 -23.39 -23.73 -16.45
N LYS A 391 -24.03 -23.49 -17.60
CA LYS A 391 -23.87 -22.24 -18.39
C LYS A 391 -24.52 -21.05 -17.70
N GLU A 392 -25.61 -21.32 -17.00
CA GLU A 392 -26.42 -20.39 -16.22
C GLU A 392 -25.58 -19.72 -15.11
N ILE A 393 -24.56 -20.41 -14.58
CA ILE A 393 -23.56 -19.83 -13.65
C ILE A 393 -22.67 -18.81 -14.38
N THR A 394 -22.18 -19.14 -15.58
CA THR A 394 -21.40 -18.22 -16.42
C THR A 394 -22.21 -16.98 -16.80
N GLU A 395 -23.48 -17.16 -17.18
CA GLU A 395 -24.39 -16.08 -17.54
C GLU A 395 -24.70 -15.17 -16.34
N ALA A 396 -25.07 -15.74 -15.19
CA ALA A 396 -25.30 -14.98 -13.96
C ALA A 396 -24.05 -14.21 -13.50
N ARG A 397 -22.85 -14.81 -13.61
CA ARG A 397 -21.57 -14.14 -13.33
C ARG A 397 -21.32 -12.96 -14.27
N ASN A 398 -21.56 -13.14 -15.58
CA ASN A 398 -21.40 -12.08 -16.58
C ASN A 398 -22.40 -10.93 -16.39
N ILE A 399 -23.60 -11.23 -15.90
CA ILE A 399 -24.63 -10.24 -15.55
C ILE A 399 -24.22 -9.41 -14.32
N GLU A 400 -23.77 -10.05 -13.24
CA GLU A 400 -23.30 -9.36 -12.03
C GLU A 400 -21.98 -8.60 -12.27
N LEU A 401 -21.11 -9.09 -13.17
CA LEU A 401 -19.95 -8.36 -13.70
C LEU A 401 -20.38 -7.06 -14.41
N GLY A 402 -21.40 -7.10 -15.25
CA GLY A 402 -21.94 -5.92 -15.93
C GLY A 402 -22.47 -4.86 -14.96
N LEU A 403 -23.20 -5.30 -13.92
CA LEU A 403 -23.70 -4.43 -12.85
C LEU A 403 -22.56 -3.83 -12.00
N GLY A 404 -21.58 -4.65 -11.63
CA GLY A 404 -20.41 -4.20 -10.89
C GLY A 404 -19.54 -3.23 -11.70
N LEU A 405 -19.44 -3.41 -13.03
CA LEU A 405 -18.75 -2.47 -13.92
C LEU A 405 -19.47 -1.11 -13.91
N GLN A 406 -20.81 -1.08 -13.99
CA GLN A 406 -21.56 0.19 -13.86
C GLN A 406 -21.24 0.90 -12.53
N LEU A 407 -21.16 0.15 -11.42
CA LEU A 407 -20.78 0.71 -10.11
C LEU A 407 -19.34 1.24 -10.09
N CYS A 408 -18.39 0.59 -10.78
CA CYS A 408 -17.01 1.07 -10.92
C CYS A 408 -16.92 2.43 -11.63
N PHE A 409 -17.84 2.71 -12.56
CA PHE A 409 -17.91 3.99 -13.28
C PHE A 409 -18.79 5.04 -12.60
N LEU A 410 -19.48 4.70 -11.50
CA LEU A 410 -20.38 5.61 -10.78
C LEU A 410 -19.61 6.51 -9.81
N HIS A 411 -19.41 7.78 -10.20
CA HIS A 411 -18.65 8.74 -9.40
C HIS A 411 -19.41 9.14 -8.12
N PRO A 412 -18.75 9.24 -6.95
CA PRO A 412 -19.43 9.51 -5.69
C PRO A 412 -20.20 10.83 -5.64
N SER A 413 -19.88 11.81 -6.49
CA SER A 413 -20.65 13.06 -6.56
C SER A 413 -22.11 12.89 -6.99
N LYS A 414 -22.50 11.74 -7.58
CA LYS A 414 -23.87 11.52 -8.04
C LYS A 414 -24.81 11.02 -6.94
N HIS A 415 -24.44 9.98 -6.20
CA HIS A 415 -25.36 9.30 -5.26
C HIS A 415 -24.75 8.95 -3.88
N LYS A 416 -23.55 9.47 -3.52
CA LYS A 416 -22.86 9.09 -2.26
C LYS A 416 -23.68 9.30 -0.99
N PHE A 417 -24.65 10.22 -0.99
CA PHE A 417 -25.48 10.54 0.17
C PHE A 417 -26.81 9.76 0.21
N GLU A 418 -27.11 8.95 -0.80
CA GLU A 418 -28.28 8.08 -0.85
C GLU A 418 -28.01 6.73 -0.19
N HIS A 419 -26.85 6.11 -0.46
CA HIS A 419 -26.55 4.75 0.00
C HIS A 419 -25.03 4.47 0.08
N PRO A 420 -24.50 3.89 1.18
CA PRO A 420 -23.06 3.88 1.47
C PRO A 420 -22.23 2.95 0.57
N ARG A 421 -22.87 1.92 -0.02
CA ARG A 421 -22.26 1.04 -1.05
C ARG A 421 -22.45 1.52 -2.50
N PHE A 422 -23.20 2.61 -2.75
CA PHE A 422 -23.67 2.98 -4.09
C PHE A 422 -22.76 3.99 -4.81
N CYS A 423 -21.45 3.74 -4.75
CA CYS A 423 -20.41 4.41 -5.55
C CYS A 423 -19.13 3.55 -5.58
N PHE A 424 -18.18 3.89 -6.45
CA PHE A 424 -16.97 3.07 -6.59
C PHE A 424 -16.05 2.97 -5.36
N GLU A 425 -16.21 3.81 -4.31
CA GLU A 425 -15.18 3.99 -3.25
C GLU A 425 -14.78 2.69 -2.53
N ARG A 426 -15.71 1.73 -2.36
CA ARG A 426 -15.44 0.44 -1.70
C ARG A 426 -14.64 -0.50 -2.62
N LEU A 427 -14.97 -0.54 -3.91
CA LEU A 427 -14.22 -1.27 -4.94
C LEU A 427 -12.84 -0.62 -5.20
N GLU A 428 -12.75 0.72 -5.19
CA GLU A 428 -11.48 1.47 -5.24
C GLU A 428 -10.56 1.05 -4.09
N TYR A 429 -11.09 0.95 -2.87
CA TYR A 429 -10.28 0.68 -1.68
C TYR A 429 -9.66 -0.73 -1.70
N VAL A 430 -10.42 -1.78 -1.97
CA VAL A 430 -9.86 -3.13 -2.17
C VAL A 430 -8.98 -3.20 -3.43
N GLY A 431 -9.42 -2.54 -4.51
CA GLY A 431 -8.73 -2.47 -5.79
C GLY A 431 -7.33 -1.88 -5.70
N GLN A 432 -7.15 -0.83 -4.89
CA GLN A 432 -5.83 -0.28 -4.57
C GLN A 432 -4.91 -1.35 -3.95
N LYS A 433 -5.43 -2.15 -3.00
CA LYS A 433 -4.61 -3.10 -2.23
C LYS A 433 -4.27 -4.38 -2.96
N ILE A 434 -5.18 -4.90 -3.78
CA ILE A 434 -4.84 -6.00 -4.68
C ILE A 434 -3.88 -5.56 -5.80
N GLN A 435 -4.02 -4.33 -6.32
CA GLN A 435 -3.06 -3.72 -7.26
C GLN A 435 -1.67 -3.55 -6.63
N ASP A 436 -1.61 -3.10 -5.37
CA ASP A 436 -0.38 -2.98 -4.59
C ASP A 436 0.32 -4.34 -4.45
N ILE A 437 -0.38 -5.42 -4.07
CA ILE A 437 0.20 -6.78 -3.97
C ILE A 437 0.60 -7.33 -5.35
N ALA A 438 -0.28 -7.28 -6.35
CA ALA A 438 -0.01 -7.85 -7.67
C ALA A 438 1.25 -7.25 -8.33
N MET A 439 1.51 -5.96 -8.10
CA MET A 439 2.76 -5.31 -8.50
C MET A 439 3.95 -5.74 -7.61
N ALA A 440 3.78 -5.84 -6.29
CA ALA A 440 4.84 -6.25 -5.38
C ALA A 440 5.36 -7.67 -5.69
N GLU A 441 4.46 -8.63 -5.89
CA GLU A 441 4.79 -10.01 -6.29
C GLU A 441 5.57 -10.04 -7.61
N ARG A 442 5.07 -9.34 -8.65
CA ARG A 442 5.74 -9.25 -9.96
C ARG A 442 7.14 -8.66 -9.84
N LEU A 443 7.31 -7.60 -9.05
CA LEU A 443 8.60 -6.94 -8.88
C LEU A 443 9.61 -7.82 -8.11
N LEU A 444 9.16 -8.58 -7.11
CA LEU A 444 9.98 -9.56 -6.40
C LEU A 444 10.51 -10.64 -7.35
N MET A 445 9.61 -11.29 -8.10
CA MET A 445 9.98 -12.35 -9.05
C MET A 445 10.85 -11.82 -10.20
N LYS A 446 10.59 -10.62 -10.71
CA LYS A 446 11.35 -10.03 -11.84
C LYS A 446 12.74 -9.51 -11.46
N HIS A 447 12.95 -9.12 -10.20
CA HIS A 447 14.19 -8.48 -9.76
C HIS A 447 14.80 -9.18 -8.54
N LEU A 448 15.32 -10.40 -8.74
CA LEU A 448 15.86 -11.27 -7.69
C LEU A 448 16.96 -10.60 -6.83
N ASP A 449 17.97 -9.99 -7.47
CA ASP A 449 19.08 -9.30 -6.77
C ASP A 449 18.70 -8.02 -6.02
N ALA A 450 17.50 -7.47 -6.28
CA ALA A 450 17.13 -6.15 -5.78
C ALA A 450 16.77 -6.19 -4.28
N PRO A 451 17.31 -5.25 -3.47
CA PRO A 451 16.86 -5.08 -2.09
C PRO A 451 15.44 -4.49 -2.07
N GLY A 452 14.63 -4.87 -1.08
CA GLY A 452 13.23 -4.45 -1.02
C GLY A 452 13.01 -2.94 -0.89
N LYS A 453 14.00 -2.18 -0.40
CA LYS A 453 13.97 -0.70 -0.45
C LYS A 453 14.01 -0.15 -1.88
N TRP A 454 14.69 -0.82 -2.81
CA TRP A 454 14.65 -0.47 -4.24
C TRP A 454 13.34 -0.95 -4.88
N LEU A 455 12.85 -2.13 -4.51
CA LEU A 455 11.53 -2.62 -4.96
C LEU A 455 10.41 -1.66 -4.55
N GLN A 456 10.40 -1.18 -3.31
CA GLN A 456 9.42 -0.21 -2.80
C GLN A 456 9.46 1.12 -3.56
N GLU A 457 10.65 1.58 -3.96
CA GLU A 457 10.80 2.80 -4.76
C GLU A 457 10.34 2.59 -6.21
N LYS A 458 10.64 1.44 -6.84
CA LYS A 458 10.11 1.10 -8.18
C LYS A 458 8.59 0.90 -8.16
N HIS A 459 8.07 0.19 -7.16
CA HIS A 459 6.64 -0.04 -6.92
C HIS A 459 5.87 1.27 -6.85
N ARG A 460 6.27 2.17 -5.93
CA ARG A 460 5.66 3.50 -5.78
C ARG A 460 5.69 4.31 -7.08
N ARG A 461 6.79 4.26 -7.84
CA ARG A 461 6.92 4.99 -9.12
C ARG A 461 5.98 4.46 -10.21
N LEU A 462 5.76 3.14 -10.27
CA LEU A 462 4.82 2.53 -11.20
C LEU A 462 3.36 2.80 -10.80
N LEU A 463 3.03 2.70 -9.50
CA LEU A 463 1.67 2.85 -8.98
C LEU A 463 1.33 4.28 -8.51
N MET A 464 2.10 5.32 -8.90
CA MET A 464 1.68 6.70 -8.61
C MET A 464 0.35 6.99 -9.29
N ASN A 465 -0.61 7.61 -8.59
CA ASN A 465 -1.93 7.99 -9.13
C ASN A 465 -1.83 8.79 -10.45
N LYS A 466 -0.74 9.57 -10.65
CA LYS A 466 -0.46 10.27 -11.92
C LYS A 466 -0.43 9.34 -13.14
N PHE A 467 0.04 8.10 -12.97
CA PHE A 467 0.18 7.09 -14.01
C PHE A 467 -1.00 6.13 -14.06
N CYS A 468 -1.56 5.67 -12.93
CA CYS A 468 -2.72 4.77 -12.91
C CYS A 468 -3.87 5.30 -13.81
N GLY A 469 -4.40 6.48 -13.51
CA GLY A 469 -5.43 7.09 -14.34
C GLY A 469 -5.02 7.39 -15.80
N ARG A 470 -3.73 7.33 -16.17
CA ARG A 470 -3.29 7.47 -17.57
C ARG A 470 -3.74 6.27 -18.40
N TYR A 471 -3.60 5.05 -17.89
CA TYR A 471 -3.93 3.83 -18.65
C TYR A 471 -5.43 3.75 -18.98
N LEU A 472 -6.30 4.12 -18.02
CA LEU A 472 -7.76 4.24 -18.24
C LEU A 472 -8.09 5.25 -19.37
N ARG A 473 -7.30 6.33 -19.49
CA ARG A 473 -7.47 7.36 -20.54
C ARG A 473 -6.89 6.92 -21.89
N GLU A 474 -5.79 6.17 -21.91
CA GLU A 474 -5.25 5.60 -23.17
C GLU A 474 -6.23 4.59 -23.79
N LYS A 475 -6.97 3.83 -22.96
CA LYS A 475 -8.07 2.96 -23.42
C LYS A 475 -9.40 3.70 -23.63
N ARG A 476 -9.41 5.04 -23.59
CA ARG A 476 -10.59 5.94 -23.68
C ARG A 476 -11.72 5.73 -22.65
N LEU A 477 -11.66 4.69 -21.81
CA LEU A 477 -12.67 4.31 -20.80
C LEU A 477 -13.13 5.46 -19.90
N HIS A 478 -12.31 6.49 -19.66
CA HIS A 478 -12.70 7.68 -18.90
C HIS A 478 -13.95 8.42 -19.40
N ASN A 479 -14.35 8.24 -20.66
CA ASN A 479 -15.57 8.83 -21.22
C ASN A 479 -16.86 8.23 -20.62
N PHE A 480 -16.78 7.04 -20.02
CA PHE A 480 -17.94 6.33 -19.47
C PHE A 480 -18.17 6.60 -17.97
N ILE A 481 -17.44 7.55 -17.36
CA ILE A 481 -17.56 7.88 -15.93
C ILE A 481 -18.83 8.72 -15.70
N ILE A 482 -19.71 8.22 -14.83
CA ILE A 482 -21.00 8.83 -14.53
C ILE A 482 -20.84 9.83 -13.39
N TYR A 483 -20.77 11.12 -13.73
CA TYR A 483 -20.78 12.24 -12.77
C TYR A 483 -22.21 12.73 -12.46
N SER A 484 -22.34 13.61 -11.47
CA SER A 484 -23.50 14.49 -11.33
C SER A 484 -23.38 15.70 -12.25
N GLU A 485 -24.52 16.23 -12.69
CA GLU A 485 -24.63 17.33 -13.66
C GLU A 485 -23.88 18.58 -13.18
N GLU A 486 -24.05 18.98 -11.91
CA GLU A 486 -23.37 20.12 -11.27
C GLU A 486 -21.84 20.14 -11.38
N VAL A 487 -21.21 18.96 -11.55
CA VAL A 487 -19.75 18.81 -11.56
C VAL A 487 -19.20 18.28 -12.87
N HIS A 488 -20.03 17.83 -13.81
CA HIS A 488 -19.60 17.15 -15.04
C HIS A 488 -18.55 17.97 -15.80
N ASP A 489 -18.90 19.19 -16.19
CA ASP A 489 -18.02 20.14 -16.89
C ASP A 489 -16.72 20.41 -16.11
N ARG A 490 -16.81 20.47 -14.77
CA ARG A 490 -15.65 20.73 -13.89
C ARG A 490 -14.67 19.56 -13.96
N TYR A 491 -15.15 18.32 -14.03
CA TYR A 491 -14.31 17.13 -14.17
C TYR A 491 -13.78 16.94 -15.59
N GLU A 492 -14.55 17.31 -16.62
CA GLU A 492 -14.09 17.34 -18.01
C GLU A 492 -12.90 18.29 -18.18
N HIS A 493 -13.08 19.57 -17.82
CA HIS A 493 -12.10 20.63 -18.08
C HIS A 493 -10.93 20.63 -17.07
N ASN A 494 -11.19 20.37 -15.78
CA ASN A 494 -10.15 20.46 -14.76
C ASN A 494 -9.36 19.15 -14.60
N ARG A 495 -8.19 19.09 -15.24
CA ARG A 495 -7.22 17.99 -15.12
C ARG A 495 -6.86 17.62 -13.66
N ARG A 496 -6.97 18.55 -12.69
CA ARG A 496 -6.71 18.26 -11.26
C ARG A 496 -7.81 17.43 -10.60
N LEU A 497 -9.06 17.52 -11.07
CA LEU A 497 -10.19 16.71 -10.62
C LEU A 497 -10.28 15.39 -11.40
N ARG A 498 -10.08 15.46 -12.72
CA ARG A 498 -10.14 14.32 -13.65
C ARG A 498 -9.11 13.22 -13.36
N ASN A 499 -7.89 13.59 -12.96
CA ASN A 499 -6.80 12.64 -12.75
C ASN A 499 -7.03 11.71 -11.53
N PRO A 500 -7.49 12.22 -10.36
CA PRO A 500 -8.00 11.39 -9.27
C PRO A 500 -9.15 10.46 -9.69
N ALA A 501 -10.24 10.98 -10.28
CA ALA A 501 -11.40 10.17 -10.65
C ALA A 501 -11.02 9.02 -11.61
N THR A 502 -10.24 9.32 -12.66
CA THR A 502 -9.74 8.28 -13.60
C THR A 502 -8.76 7.29 -12.97
N THR A 503 -8.18 7.60 -11.80
CA THR A 503 -7.38 6.63 -11.03
C THR A 503 -8.28 5.73 -10.19
N ALA A 504 -9.22 6.32 -9.46
CA ALA A 504 -10.14 5.61 -8.58
C ALA A 504 -11.02 4.62 -9.35
N VAL A 505 -11.53 5.01 -10.53
CA VAL A 505 -12.28 4.12 -11.44
C VAL A 505 -11.42 2.95 -11.93
N GLN A 506 -10.14 3.17 -12.23
CA GLN A 506 -9.24 2.06 -12.61
C GLN A 506 -9.00 1.10 -11.45
N GLN A 507 -8.78 1.64 -10.25
CA GLN A 507 -8.65 0.83 -9.03
C GLN A 507 -9.93 0.05 -8.75
N ALA A 508 -11.11 0.67 -8.90
CA ALA A 508 -12.39 -0.01 -8.76
C ALA A 508 -12.58 -1.18 -9.73
N ILE A 509 -12.15 -1.04 -11.00
CA ILE A 509 -12.15 -2.14 -11.97
C ILE A 509 -11.24 -3.29 -11.49
N HIS A 510 -10.05 -3.00 -10.96
CA HIS A 510 -9.20 -4.04 -10.35
C HIS A 510 -9.84 -4.67 -9.09
N GLY A 511 -10.57 -3.89 -8.29
CA GLY A 511 -11.31 -4.38 -7.12
C GLY A 511 -12.46 -5.31 -7.49
N LEU A 512 -13.20 -4.99 -8.56
CA LEU A 512 -14.27 -5.84 -9.10
C LEU A 512 -13.71 -7.14 -9.70
N ALA A 513 -12.67 -7.04 -10.52
CA ALA A 513 -11.97 -8.20 -11.08
C ALA A 513 -11.46 -9.13 -9.96
N TYR A 514 -10.95 -8.55 -8.87
CA TYR A 514 -10.55 -9.32 -7.70
C TYR A 514 -11.73 -10.05 -7.03
N THR A 515 -12.85 -9.38 -6.79
CA THR A 515 -13.99 -10.02 -6.11
C THR A 515 -14.66 -11.12 -6.95
N ILE A 516 -14.72 -10.95 -8.28
CA ILE A 516 -15.35 -11.92 -9.21
C ILE A 516 -14.41 -13.05 -9.61
N TYR A 517 -13.21 -12.74 -10.12
CA TYR A 517 -12.28 -13.71 -10.74
C TYR A 517 -10.95 -13.86 -9.97
N GLY A 518 -10.78 -13.18 -8.84
CA GLY A 518 -9.61 -13.31 -7.98
C GLY A 518 -8.35 -12.62 -8.51
N LYS A 519 -7.22 -12.89 -7.84
CA LYS A 519 -5.90 -12.31 -8.17
C LYS A 519 -5.42 -12.57 -9.61
N PRO A 520 -5.77 -13.68 -10.32
CA PRO A 520 -5.38 -13.88 -11.71
C PRO A 520 -5.90 -12.79 -12.67
N ASP A 521 -7.18 -12.43 -12.60
CA ASP A 521 -7.77 -11.45 -13.52
C ASP A 521 -7.23 -10.03 -13.27
N VAL A 522 -6.91 -9.69 -12.02
CA VAL A 522 -6.19 -8.44 -11.69
C VAL A 522 -4.83 -8.38 -12.40
N ARG A 523 -4.09 -9.49 -12.43
CA ARG A 523 -2.79 -9.55 -13.15
C ARG A 523 -2.99 -9.39 -14.65
N ARG A 524 -4.00 -10.05 -15.24
CA ARG A 524 -4.38 -9.91 -16.66
C ARG A 524 -4.68 -8.44 -17.00
N LEU A 525 -5.58 -7.81 -16.24
CA LEU A 525 -5.94 -6.42 -16.42
C LEU A 525 -4.73 -5.48 -16.29
N MET A 526 -3.88 -5.67 -15.27
CA MET A 526 -2.71 -4.80 -15.05
C MET A 526 -1.63 -4.96 -16.13
N PHE A 527 -1.38 -6.17 -16.62
CA PHE A 527 -0.18 -6.47 -17.42
C PHE A 527 -0.43 -6.78 -18.90
N GLU A 528 -1.68 -7.06 -19.30
CA GLU A 528 -2.07 -7.36 -20.68
C GLU A 528 -3.09 -6.34 -21.22
N VAL A 529 -4.00 -5.84 -20.37
CA VAL A 529 -4.95 -4.79 -20.78
C VAL A 529 -4.36 -3.40 -20.57
N PHE A 530 -3.85 -3.07 -19.38
CA PHE A 530 -3.43 -1.70 -19.03
C PHE A 530 -1.93 -1.39 -19.19
N ASP A 531 -1.08 -2.35 -19.58
CA ASP A 531 0.36 -2.13 -19.82
C ASP A 531 1.13 -1.41 -18.67
N PHE A 532 0.82 -1.72 -17.40
CA PHE A 532 1.45 -1.05 -16.24
C PHE A 532 2.98 -1.11 -16.25
N GLU A 533 3.55 -2.16 -16.83
CA GLU A 533 4.96 -2.27 -17.11
C GLU A 533 5.13 -2.69 -18.58
N GLN A 534 5.44 -1.73 -19.46
CA GLN A 534 5.68 -1.99 -20.88
C GLN A 534 6.82 -3.01 -21.05
N ILE A 535 6.46 -4.24 -21.40
CA ILE A 535 7.41 -5.37 -21.58
C ILE A 535 8.11 -5.26 -22.94
N GLN A 536 7.37 -4.79 -23.94
CA GLN A 536 7.81 -4.56 -25.31
C GLN A 536 7.62 -3.06 -25.64
N PRO A 537 8.41 -2.48 -26.55
CA PRO A 537 8.04 -1.20 -27.16
C PRO A 537 6.70 -1.37 -27.86
N LYS A 538 5.82 -0.35 -27.79
CA LYS A 538 4.60 -0.35 -28.60
C LYS A 538 5.00 -0.41 -30.08
N ALA A 539 4.32 -1.23 -30.87
CA ALA A 539 4.39 -1.15 -32.32
C ALA A 539 4.04 0.28 -32.76
N ILE A 540 4.79 0.80 -33.74
CA ILE A 540 4.69 2.16 -34.26
C ILE A 540 3.65 2.20 -35.38
#